data_AF-A0A654LW85-F1
#
_entry.id   AF-A0A654LW85-F1
#
_cell.length_a   1.000
_cell.length_b   1.000
_cell.length_c   1.000
_cell.angle_alpha   90.00
_cell.angle_beta   90.00
_cell.angle_gamma   90.00
#
_symmetry.space_group_name_H-M   'P 1'
#
loop_
_entity.id
_entity.type
_entity.pdbx_description
1 polymer ?
#
loop_
_entity_poly.entity_id
_entity_poly.type
_entity_poly.pdbx_seq_one_letter_code
_entity_poly.pdbx_strand_id
1 'polypeptide(L)'
;MNRNLLIVYALCGILVATGIVYFLVAYGEYTDWVELLNFGIHDETTEKQVEITLFITSGLIYLGLVLWLIKTRFMKKSPYIAAIVVSVALIITYAASRTVGVPIVGVELYVGKLDVISKILQSVAIALSFAGLYKIQKSIHTLRA
;
A
#
# COMPACT_ATOMS: atom_id res chain seq x y z
N MET A 1 -25.55 10.54 8.56
CA MET A 1 -24.27 10.73 7.83
C MET A 1 -24.46 10.27 6.38
N ASN A 2 -24.10 11.09 5.38
CA ASN A 2 -24.27 10.72 3.97
C ASN A 2 -23.47 9.44 3.66
N ARG A 3 -24.13 8.36 3.18
CA ARG A 3 -23.48 7.08 2.78
C ARG A 3 -22.31 7.26 1.82
N ASN A 4 -22.25 8.39 1.12
CA ASN A 4 -21.18 8.73 0.18
C ASN A 4 -19.88 9.12 0.90
N LEU A 5 -19.98 9.92 1.96
CA LEU A 5 -18.83 10.31 2.77
C LEU A 5 -18.27 9.11 3.54
N LEU A 6 -19.13 8.18 3.96
CA LEU A 6 -18.72 6.98 4.69
C LEU A 6 -17.73 6.11 3.90
N ILE A 7 -17.97 5.89 2.59
CA ILE A 7 -17.05 5.10 1.75
C ILE A 7 -15.68 5.76 1.67
N VAL A 8 -15.64 7.08 1.52
CA VAL A 8 -14.36 7.78 1.36
C VAL A 8 -13.61 7.87 2.68
N TYR A 9 -14.30 8.08 3.81
CA TYR A 9 -13.67 8.01 5.12
C TYR A 9 -13.17 6.59 5.44
N ALA A 10 -13.93 5.56 5.08
CA ALA A 10 -13.47 4.17 5.19
C ALA A 10 -12.21 3.92 4.34
N LEU A 11 -12.19 4.40 3.08
CA LEU A 11 -11.01 4.33 2.23
C LEU A 11 -9.82 5.03 2.89
N CYS A 12 -10.00 6.25 3.40
CA CYS A 12 -8.92 6.98 4.08
C CYS A 12 -8.38 6.18 5.28
N GLY A 13 -9.27 5.63 6.12
CA GLY A 13 -8.88 4.78 7.26
C GLY A 13 -8.10 3.55 6.82
N ILE A 14 -8.52 2.87 5.75
CA ILE A 14 -7.82 1.71 5.19
C ILE A 14 -6.45 2.11 4.65
N LEU A 15 -6.32 3.22 3.94
CA LEU A 15 -5.03 3.69 3.41
C LEU A 15 -4.07 4.06 4.55
N VAL A 16 -4.55 4.74 5.61
CA VAL A 16 -3.73 5.03 6.80
C VAL A 16 -3.28 3.73 7.49
N ALA A 17 -4.21 2.79 7.71
CA ALA A 17 -3.88 1.51 8.32
C ALA A 17 -2.85 0.73 7.49
N THR A 18 -2.99 0.75 6.16
CA THR A 18 -2.03 0.13 5.24
C THR A 18 -0.66 0.78 5.36
N GLY A 19 -0.59 2.11 5.44
CA GLY A 19 0.66 2.84 5.65
C GLY A 19 1.34 2.49 6.97
N ILE A 20 0.57 2.39 8.07
CA ILE A 20 1.08 1.96 9.38
C ILE A 20 1.65 0.54 9.31
N VAL A 21 0.91 -0.41 8.70
CA VAL A 21 1.39 -1.78 8.53
C VAL A 21 2.71 -1.80 7.76
N TYR A 22 2.84 -1.00 6.70
CA TYR A 22 4.10 -0.91 5.96
C TYR A 22 5.28 -0.39 6.78
N PHE A 23 5.06 0.59 7.67
CA PHE A 23 6.12 1.01 8.60
C PHE A 23 6.47 -0.08 9.62
N LEU A 24 5.49 -0.88 10.07
CA LEU A 24 5.76 -2.02 10.96
C LEU A 24 6.55 -3.12 10.26
N VAL A 25 6.25 -3.42 8.99
CA VAL A 25 7.04 -4.36 8.19
C VAL A 25 8.47 -3.83 8.00
N ALA A 26 8.62 -2.56 7.61
CA ALA A 26 9.94 -1.94 7.47
C ALA A 26 10.77 -1.98 8.77
N TYR A 27 10.10 -1.83 9.92
CA TYR A 27 10.76 -1.94 11.21
C TYR A 27 11.25 -3.36 11.49
N GLY A 28 10.49 -4.40 11.12
CA GLY A 28 10.93 -5.80 11.19
C GLY A 28 12.16 -6.04 10.30
N GLU A 29 12.14 -5.57 9.06
CA GLU A 29 13.29 -5.70 8.16
C GLU A 29 14.52 -4.95 8.69
N TYR A 30 14.32 -3.81 9.35
CA TYR A 30 15.39 -3.07 9.99
C TYR A 30 16.00 -3.82 11.18
N THR A 31 15.20 -4.49 12.01
CA THR A 31 15.73 -5.29 13.11
C THR A 31 16.57 -6.45 12.60
N ASP A 32 16.09 -7.13 11.55
CA ASP A 32 16.80 -8.24 10.93
C ASP A 32 18.11 -7.77 10.29
N TRP A 33 18.08 -6.62 9.61
CA TRP A 33 19.27 -5.99 9.04
C TRP A 33 20.35 -5.68 10.10
N VAL A 34 19.95 -5.13 11.25
CA VAL A 34 20.88 -4.85 12.37
C VAL A 34 21.45 -6.13 12.96
N GLU A 35 20.63 -7.18 13.07
CA GLU A 35 21.07 -8.49 13.56
C GLU A 35 22.12 -9.13 12.62
N LEU A 36 21.87 -9.12 11.31
CA LEU A 36 22.82 -9.63 10.30
C LEU A 36 24.17 -8.91 10.35
N LEU A 37 24.15 -7.58 10.52
CA LEU A 37 25.37 -6.77 10.68
C LEU A 37 26.15 -7.16 11.93
N ASN A 38 25.46 -7.41 13.05
CA ASN A 38 26.10 -7.84 14.29
C ASN A 38 26.76 -9.22 14.16
N PHE A 39 26.20 -10.11 13.33
CA PHE A 39 26.79 -11.41 13.01
C PHE A 39 27.87 -11.35 11.92
N GLY A 40 28.13 -10.17 11.33
CA GLY A 40 29.10 -9.99 10.26
C GLY A 40 28.68 -10.59 8.91
N ILE A 41 27.40 -10.91 8.73
CA ILE A 41 26.86 -11.43 7.48
C ILE A 41 26.59 -10.22 6.57
N HIS A 42 27.25 -10.16 5.41
CA HIS A 42 27.17 -9.00 4.51
C HIS A 42 26.33 -9.26 3.26
N ASP A 43 26.20 -10.50 2.80
CA ASP A 43 25.51 -10.85 1.55
C ASP A 43 24.02 -10.45 1.58
N GLU A 44 23.34 -10.69 2.69
CA GLU A 44 21.89 -10.40 2.84
C GLU A 44 21.59 -8.95 3.24
N THR A 45 22.62 -8.15 3.57
CA THR A 45 22.43 -6.79 4.09
C THR A 45 21.88 -5.81 3.05
N THR A 46 22.26 -6.02 1.78
CA THR A 46 21.80 -5.17 0.68
C THR A 46 20.33 -5.45 0.36
N GLU A 47 19.92 -6.72 0.44
CA GLU A 47 18.54 -7.15 0.22
C GLU A 47 17.61 -6.45 1.24
N LYS A 48 17.99 -6.51 2.52
CA LYS A 48 17.22 -5.87 3.60
C LYS A 48 17.13 -4.36 3.46
N GLN A 49 18.19 -3.67 3.04
CA GLN A 49 18.12 -2.23 2.77
C GLN A 49 17.12 -1.87 1.67
N VAL A 50 17.05 -2.68 0.62
CA VAL A 50 16.08 -2.48 -0.47
C VAL A 50 14.66 -2.71 0.03
N GLU A 51 14.41 -3.75 0.83
CA GLU A 51 13.10 -4.04 1.41
C GLU A 51 12.64 -2.93 2.38
N ILE A 52 13.50 -2.51 3.30
CA ILE A 52 13.25 -1.38 4.22
C ILE A 52 12.84 -0.14 3.42
N THR A 53 13.61 0.20 2.38
CA THR A 53 13.36 1.37 1.54
C THR A 53 12.03 1.27 0.81
N LEU A 54 11.73 0.10 0.24
CA LEU A 54 10.47 -0.18 -0.46
C LEU A 54 9.28 0.00 0.49
N PHE A 55 9.35 -0.56 1.70
CA PHE A 55 8.25 -0.52 2.66
C PHE A 55 8.05 0.87 3.27
N ILE A 56 9.12 1.60 3.62
CA ILE A 56 9.03 3.00 4.07
C ILE A 56 8.40 3.86 2.98
N THR A 57 8.88 3.73 1.74
CA THR A 57 8.37 4.52 0.62
C THR A 57 6.91 4.20 0.35
N SER A 58 6.53 2.92 0.41
CA SER A 58 5.12 2.48 0.28
C SER A 58 4.24 3.10 1.37
N GLY A 59 4.69 3.06 2.63
CA GLY A 59 3.98 3.68 3.76
C GLY A 59 3.73 5.17 3.53
N LEU A 60 4.76 5.91 3.10
CA LEU A 60 4.65 7.33 2.77
C LEU A 60 3.70 7.60 1.59
N ILE A 61 3.71 6.77 0.55
CA ILE A 61 2.80 6.89 -0.59
C ILE A 61 1.34 6.75 -0.12
N TYR A 62 1.03 5.77 0.72
CA TYR A 62 -0.33 5.60 1.25
C TYR A 62 -0.79 6.80 2.07
N LEU A 63 0.07 7.37 2.92
CA LEU A 63 -0.25 8.60 3.66
C LEU A 63 -0.43 9.80 2.70
N GLY A 64 0.42 9.91 1.68
CA GLY A 64 0.31 10.93 0.64
C GLY A 64 -1.01 10.85 -0.14
N LEU A 65 -1.50 9.63 -0.43
CA LEU A 65 -2.79 9.41 -1.09
C LEU A 65 -3.96 9.89 -0.22
N VAL A 66 -3.90 9.70 1.10
CA VAL A 66 -4.91 10.21 2.04
C VAL A 66 -4.93 11.74 2.02
N LEU A 67 -3.75 12.38 2.10
CA LEU A 67 -3.65 13.83 2.00
C LEU A 67 -4.19 14.35 0.65
N TRP A 68 -3.95 13.62 -0.44
CA TRP A 68 -4.44 13.99 -1.77
C TRP A 68 -5.97 13.88 -1.88
N LEU A 69 -6.56 12.81 -1.32
CA LEU A 69 -8.01 12.65 -1.22
C LEU A 69 -8.66 13.81 -0.45
N ILE A 70 -8.11 14.17 0.71
CA ILE A 70 -8.59 15.27 1.55
C ILE A 70 -8.46 16.61 0.81
N LYS A 71 -7.28 16.90 0.22
CA LYS A 71 -7.01 18.15 -0.51
C LYS A 71 -7.96 18.35 -1.70
N THR A 72 -8.36 17.27 -2.36
CA THR A 72 -9.28 17.32 -3.51
C THR A 72 -10.75 17.27 -3.10
N ARG A 73 -11.04 17.36 -1.79
CA ARG A 73 -12.38 17.23 -1.20
C ARG A 73 -13.11 15.98 -1.71
N PHE A 74 -12.35 14.90 -1.96
CA PHE A 74 -12.87 13.60 -2.38
C PHE A 74 -13.55 13.53 -3.76
N MET A 75 -13.54 14.61 -4.55
CA MET A 75 -14.29 14.70 -5.82
C MET A 75 -13.47 14.34 -7.06
N LYS A 76 -12.13 14.37 -6.99
CA LYS A 76 -11.29 14.04 -8.14
C LYS A 76 -11.11 12.54 -8.28
N LYS A 77 -11.14 12.03 -9.51
CA LYS A 77 -10.92 10.60 -9.82
C LYS A 77 -9.46 10.17 -9.62
N SER A 78 -8.50 11.08 -9.83
CA SER A 78 -7.07 10.75 -9.86
C SER A 78 -6.53 10.07 -8.59
N PRO A 79 -6.87 10.48 -7.35
CA PRO A 79 -6.32 9.84 -6.16
C PRO A 79 -6.82 8.39 -5.99
N TYR A 80 -8.06 8.10 -6.42
CA TYR A 80 -8.61 6.75 -6.38
C TYR A 80 -7.93 5.83 -7.40
N ILE A 81 -7.67 6.32 -8.61
CA ILE A 81 -6.91 5.57 -9.63
C ILE A 81 -5.50 5.29 -9.13
N ALA A 82 -4.83 6.30 -8.55
CA ALA A 82 -3.50 6.14 -7.98
C ALA A 82 -3.49 5.10 -6.85
N ALA A 83 -4.48 5.09 -5.95
CA ALA A 83 -4.61 4.09 -4.90
C ALA A 83 -4.76 2.66 -5.45
N ILE A 84 -5.51 2.48 -6.55
CA ILE A 84 -5.63 1.18 -7.23
C ILE A 84 -4.28 0.77 -7.82
N VAL A 85 -3.64 1.64 -8.61
CA VAL A 85 -2.38 1.32 -9.30
C VAL A 85 -1.28 0.97 -8.30
N VAL A 86 -1.10 1.78 -7.24
CA VAL A 86 -0.10 1.52 -6.19
C VAL A 86 -0.37 0.19 -5.50
N SER A 87 -1.63 -0.08 -5.13
CA SER A 87 -1.98 -1.33 -4.44
C SER A 87 -1.78 -2.57 -5.32
N VAL A 88 -2.16 -2.49 -6.60
CA VAL A 88 -1.94 -3.57 -7.56
C VAL A 88 -0.45 -3.80 -7.79
N ALA A 89 0.34 -2.74 -7.98
CA ALA A 89 1.78 -2.85 -8.15
C ALA A 89 2.44 -3.56 -6.96
N LEU A 90 2.08 -3.18 -5.72
CA LEU A 90 2.64 -3.80 -4.51
C LEU A 90 2.18 -5.25 -4.29
N ILE A 91 0.96 -5.61 -4.71
CA ILE A 91 0.50 -7.00 -4.71
C ILE A 91 1.32 -7.82 -5.72
N ILE A 92 1.53 -7.29 -6.93
CA ILE A 92 2.31 -7.97 -7.97
C ILE A 92 3.77 -8.12 -7.54
N THR A 93 4.40 -7.08 -7.00
CA THR A 93 5.78 -7.15 -6.48
C THR A 93 5.91 -8.21 -5.41
N TYR A 94 4.95 -8.30 -4.49
CA TYR A 94 4.93 -9.36 -3.48
C TYR A 94 4.75 -10.74 -4.10
N ALA A 95 3.82 -10.92 -5.03
CA ALA A 95 3.66 -12.21 -5.71
C ALA A 95 4.94 -12.62 -6.47
N ALA A 96 5.64 -11.66 -7.09
CA ALA A 96 6.91 -11.88 -7.75
C ALA A 96 7.99 -12.31 -6.75
N SER A 97 8.11 -11.66 -5.58
CA SER A 97 9.09 -12.05 -4.55
C SER A 97 8.89 -13.49 -4.06
N ARG A 98 7.67 -14.03 -4.15
CA ARG A 98 7.34 -15.40 -3.73
C ARG A 98 7.42 -16.46 -4.82
N THR A 99 7.53 -16.09 -6.09
CA THR A 99 7.41 -17.05 -7.20
C THR A 99 8.63 -17.11 -8.10
N VAL A 100 9.09 -15.94 -8.56
CA VAL A 100 10.21 -15.80 -9.52
C VAL A 100 11.39 -15.06 -8.91
N GLY A 101 11.17 -14.42 -7.76
CA GLY A 101 12.12 -13.57 -7.08
C GLY A 101 12.13 -12.16 -7.66
N VAL A 102 12.53 -11.20 -6.85
CA VAL A 102 12.71 -9.80 -7.29
C VAL A 102 14.22 -9.55 -7.42
N PRO A 103 14.68 -8.78 -8.44
CA PRO A 103 16.09 -8.42 -8.53
C PRO A 103 16.61 -7.84 -7.21
N ILE A 104 17.83 -8.21 -6.83
CA ILE A 104 18.51 -7.82 -5.58
C ILE A 104 17.95 -8.52 -4.32
N VAL A 105 16.66 -8.86 -4.25
CA VAL A 105 16.03 -9.46 -3.05
C VAL A 105 15.89 -10.99 -3.14
N GLY A 106 15.91 -11.55 -4.36
CA GLY A 106 15.76 -12.99 -4.55
C GLY A 106 14.34 -13.49 -4.28
N VAL A 107 14.21 -14.79 -3.97
CA VAL A 107 12.94 -15.47 -3.68
C VAL A 107 12.77 -15.61 -2.18
N GLU A 108 11.73 -15.01 -1.63
CA GLU A 108 11.39 -15.13 -0.22
C GLU A 108 10.39 -16.28 0.00
N LEU A 109 10.73 -17.29 0.79
CA LEU A 109 9.85 -18.43 1.03
C LEU A 109 8.91 -18.26 2.25
N TYR A 110 9.21 -17.33 3.15
CA TYR A 110 8.47 -17.14 4.39
C TYR A 110 7.39 -16.04 4.30
N VAL A 111 6.12 -16.41 4.41
CA VAL A 111 5.01 -15.45 4.40
C VAL A 111 4.78 -14.88 5.81
N GLY A 112 5.10 -13.60 6.00
CA GLY A 112 4.86 -12.90 7.25
C GLY A 112 3.39 -12.58 7.49
N LYS A 113 2.97 -12.54 8.76
CA LYS A 113 1.60 -12.16 9.14
C LYS A 113 1.24 -10.75 8.69
N LEU A 114 2.18 -9.81 8.82
CA LEU A 114 1.98 -8.42 8.41
C LEU A 114 1.86 -8.29 6.89
N ASP A 115 2.55 -9.14 6.12
CA ASP A 115 2.43 -9.16 4.66
C ASP A 115 1.03 -9.53 4.22
N VAL A 116 0.47 -10.60 4.80
CA VAL A 116 -0.91 -11.04 4.53
C VAL A 116 -1.90 -9.95 4.88
N ILE A 117 -1.76 -9.33 6.06
CA ILE A 117 -2.61 -8.21 6.48
C ILE A 117 -2.52 -7.05 5.48
N SER A 118 -1.32 -6.70 5.02
CA SER A 118 -1.13 -5.64 4.03
C SER A 118 -1.89 -5.94 2.73
N LYS A 119 -1.89 -7.20 2.25
CA LYS A 119 -2.57 -7.58 0.99
C LYS A 119 -4.09 -7.57 1.12
N ILE A 120 -4.61 -7.94 2.28
CA ILE A 120 -6.04 -7.82 2.58
C ILE A 120 -6.45 -6.34 2.57
N LEU A 121 -5.70 -5.48 3.27
CA LEU A 121 -5.98 -4.05 3.30
C LEU A 121 -5.89 -3.41 1.91
N GLN A 122 -4.90 -3.80 1.10
CA GLN A 122 -4.77 -3.37 -0.29
C GLN A 122 -5.94 -3.79 -1.16
N SER A 123 -6.41 -5.03 -1.02
CA SER A 123 -7.58 -5.53 -1.73
C SER A 123 -8.85 -4.75 -1.37
N VAL A 124 -9.03 -4.43 -0.08
CA VAL A 124 -10.12 -3.57 0.40
C VAL A 124 -9.97 -2.15 -0.14
N ALA A 125 -8.76 -1.58 -0.15
CA ALA A 125 -8.49 -0.26 -0.71
C ALA A 125 -8.85 -0.17 -2.20
N ILE A 126 -8.53 -1.21 -2.98
CA ILE A 126 -8.90 -1.32 -4.40
C ILE A 126 -10.42 -1.32 -4.54
N ALA A 127 -11.13 -2.18 -3.81
CA ALA A 127 -12.58 -2.27 -3.87
C ALA A 127 -13.28 -0.95 -3.50
N LEU A 128 -12.84 -0.30 -2.42
CA LEU A 128 -13.36 1.00 -1.99
C LEU A 128 -13.03 2.11 -3.01
N SER A 129 -11.87 2.03 -3.66
CA SER A 129 -11.47 3.00 -4.69
C SER A 129 -12.35 2.90 -5.93
N PHE A 130 -12.66 1.67 -6.40
CA PHE A 130 -13.64 1.47 -7.47
C PHE A 130 -15.03 1.99 -7.09
N ALA A 131 -15.48 1.71 -5.87
CA ALA A 131 -16.76 2.22 -5.37
C ALA A 131 -16.81 3.76 -5.34
N GLY A 132 -15.70 4.41 -4.93
CA GLY A 132 -15.55 5.87 -4.98
C GLY A 132 -15.62 6.42 -6.40
N LEU A 133 -14.89 5.81 -7.34
CA LEU A 133 -14.90 6.20 -8.76
C LEU A 133 -16.27 6.09 -9.40
N TYR A 134 -16.98 4.98 -9.18
CA TYR A 134 -18.33 4.77 -9.69
C TYR A 134 -19.29 5.87 -9.23
N LYS A 135 -19.20 6.26 -7.96
CA LYS A 135 -20.02 7.34 -7.40
C LYS A 135 -19.71 8.71 -8.00
N ILE A 136 -18.43 9.05 -8.17
CA ILE A 136 -18.03 10.30 -8.82
C ILE A 136 -18.58 10.35 -10.25
N GLN A 137 -18.48 9.26 -11.00
CA GLN A 137 -19.01 9.18 -12.35
C GLN A 137 -20.53 9.36 -12.38
N LYS A 138 -21.27 8.69 -11.50
CA LYS A 138 -22.73 8.85 -11.40
C LYS A 138 -23.12 10.30 -11.08
N SER A 139 -22.43 10.95 -10.14
CA SER A 139 -22.69 12.34 -9.78
C SER A 139 -22.49 13.31 -10.95
N ILE A 140 -21.49 13.07 -11.80
CA ILE A 140 -21.23 13.91 -13.00
C ILE A 140 -22.36 13.73 -14.02
N HIS A 141 -22.86 12.50 -14.23
CA HIS A 141 -23.96 12.25 -15.16
C HIS A 141 -25.28 12.90 -14.72
N THR A 142 -25.61 12.86 -13.43
CA THR A 142 -26.82 13.52 -12.91
C THR A 142 -26.79 15.04 -13.05
N LEU A 143 -25.60 15.67 -13.02
CA LEU A 143 -25.46 17.12 -13.22
C LEU A 143 -25.52 17.56 -14.69
N ARG A 144 -25.49 16.62 -15.63
CA ARG A 144 -25.53 16.87 -17.09
C ARG A 144 -26.87 16.52 -17.73
N ALA A 145 -27.78 15.90 -16.97
CA ALA A 145 -29.15 15.59 -17.39
C ALA A 145 -30.10 16.68 -16.87
#